data_AF-A0A9D9VMQ7-F1
#
_entry.id   AF-A0A9D9VMQ7-F1
#
_cell.length_a   1.000
_cell.length_b   1.000
_cell.length_c   1.000
_cell.angle_alpha   90.00
_cell.angle_beta   90.00
_cell.angle_gamma   90.00
#
_symmetry.space_group_name_H-M   'P 1'
#
loop_
_entity.id
_entity.type
_entity.pdbx_description
1 polymer ?
#
loop_
_entity_poly.entity_id
_entity_poly.type
_entity_poly.pdbx_seq_one_letter_code
_entity_poly.pdbx_strand_id
1 'polypeptide(L)'
;MSDTVNKIKDRLTIVEVVQQYVKLTRAGKYYKGLSPFTKERTPSFFVSPDRGLYHCFSSGKGGDMFTFLQEMEGVDFRGSLKMLAEKAGIPLEDEKPGERDLREQLYSALVSASSFFSETLKEKPEAFSYLKTRGLTEETISLWSLGYAPNAWHELRDFLLGKKFDDALLERAGLVKQQEKADGSVQIAEKAANSELPTANSRSYDRFRGRIMFPIKDISGRVIGFSGRIFEDDEKHPQAKYLNSPETPVFDKSRALYGLDKAREGIRELGAALLVEGQLDLLMAHQAGYHNAIATSGTAFTLPHVEIIKRYTQNLLIAYDGDRAGISAAGRAASIALQAGMNVKIVKLPPERDPADILLENKDVFRGAVKSALHVVDFYLAHIADAKYDPRTFRLEVSRTVLPYVAMIPHKIDQAHFIKRVAEVLQVGEDAVIAELKKVDGGQVAPKDQSVSANSKLLTSNASREPFLSRSDVLERLVYGLFLLFTEKKDKESADIALSALKGALGEERTEELLGQSTDTSAALFEADFFLESHDDEAIRREAVKEVYEALLKESRHERYREVVALLRVAETAHDGVQTEALMKELNALALRLH
;
A
#
# COMPACT_ATOMS: atom_id res chain seq x y z
N MET A 1 7.06 9.46 -24.34
CA MET A 1 5.91 8.81 -23.65
C MET A 1 4.59 9.56 -23.85
N SER A 2 4.47 10.88 -23.65
CA SER A 2 3.17 11.57 -23.86
C SER A 2 2.65 11.49 -25.31
N ASP A 3 3.55 11.52 -26.30
CA ASP A 3 3.19 11.35 -27.72
C ASP A 3 2.58 9.97 -28.03
N THR A 4 3.07 8.90 -27.38
CA THR A 4 2.53 7.54 -27.57
C THR A 4 1.18 7.34 -26.88
N VAL A 5 1.00 7.91 -25.69
CA VAL A 5 -0.27 7.87 -24.95
C VAL A 5 -1.37 8.55 -25.77
N ASN A 6 -1.08 9.70 -26.38
CA ASN A 6 -2.04 10.41 -27.22
C ASN A 6 -2.39 9.60 -28.47
N LYS A 7 -1.39 9.04 -29.17
CA LYS A 7 -1.63 8.17 -30.34
C LYS A 7 -2.54 6.97 -30.01
N ILE A 8 -2.39 6.38 -28.81
CA ILE A 8 -3.24 5.28 -28.36
C ILE A 8 -4.67 5.77 -28.12
N LYS A 9 -4.83 6.91 -27.44
CA LYS A 9 -6.15 7.53 -27.19
C LYS A 9 -6.86 7.96 -28.49
N ASP A 10 -6.11 8.27 -29.54
CA ASP A 10 -6.65 8.59 -30.87
C ASP A 10 -7.12 7.34 -31.65
N ARG A 11 -6.61 6.15 -31.32
CA ARG A 11 -6.91 4.90 -32.04
C ARG A 11 -7.86 3.95 -31.32
N LEU A 12 -7.91 4.01 -30.00
CA LEU A 12 -8.77 3.17 -29.19
C LEU A 12 -9.69 4.06 -28.36
N THR A 13 -10.98 3.74 -28.36
CA THR A 13 -11.93 4.35 -27.45
C THR A 13 -11.95 3.59 -26.13
N ILE A 14 -12.27 4.28 -25.04
CA ILE A 14 -12.41 3.63 -23.73
C ILE A 14 -13.50 2.54 -23.76
N VAL A 15 -14.56 2.74 -24.57
CA VAL A 15 -15.64 1.77 -24.72
C VAL A 15 -15.13 0.45 -25.30
N GLU A 16 -14.31 0.49 -26.36
CA GLU A 16 -13.71 -0.71 -26.98
C GLU A 16 -12.74 -1.44 -26.06
N VAL A 17 -12.09 -0.72 -25.15
CA VAL A 17 -11.22 -1.32 -24.14
C VAL A 17 -12.04 -2.02 -23.09
N VAL A 18 -13.03 -1.33 -22.52
CA VAL A 18 -13.87 -1.87 -21.44
C VAL A 18 -14.76 -3.02 -21.90
N GLN A 19 -15.33 -2.95 -23.11
CA GLN A 19 -16.28 -3.95 -23.61
C GLN A 19 -15.71 -5.37 -23.72
N GLN A 20 -14.39 -5.51 -23.71
CA GLN A 20 -13.74 -6.83 -23.66
C GLN A 20 -13.87 -7.52 -22.29
N TYR A 21 -14.10 -6.73 -21.25
CA TYR A 21 -14.15 -7.20 -19.86
C TYR A 21 -15.56 -7.14 -19.29
N VAL A 22 -16.31 -6.10 -19.65
CA VAL A 22 -17.64 -5.82 -19.11
C VAL A 22 -18.64 -5.75 -20.24
N LYS A 23 -19.74 -6.50 -20.10
CA LYS A 23 -20.88 -6.37 -21.01
C LYS A 23 -21.55 -5.01 -20.79
N LEU A 24 -21.28 -4.07 -21.69
CA LEU A 24 -21.87 -2.74 -21.65
C LEU A 24 -23.18 -2.66 -22.43
N THR A 25 -24.12 -1.90 -21.92
CA THR A 25 -25.40 -1.53 -22.54
C THR A 25 -25.49 -0.02 -22.65
N ARG A 26 -26.02 0.50 -23.76
CA ARG A 26 -26.12 1.94 -23.96
C ARG A 26 -27.20 2.53 -23.05
N ALA A 27 -26.88 3.62 -22.36
CA ALA A 27 -27.76 4.36 -21.47
C ALA A 27 -27.59 5.86 -21.74
N GLY A 28 -28.38 6.38 -22.69
CA GLY A 28 -28.25 7.76 -23.17
C GLY A 28 -26.89 8.01 -23.84
N LYS A 29 -26.17 9.03 -23.36
CA LYS A 29 -24.81 9.37 -23.79
C LYS A 29 -23.71 8.50 -23.16
N TYR A 30 -24.06 7.66 -22.18
CA TYR A 30 -23.15 6.76 -21.50
C TYR A 30 -23.35 5.29 -21.90
N TYR A 31 -22.41 4.46 -21.47
CA TYR A 31 -22.55 3.01 -21.46
C TYR A 31 -22.55 2.54 -20.01
N LYS A 32 -23.43 1.59 -19.67
CA LYS A 32 -23.53 1.00 -18.32
C LYS A 32 -23.38 -0.51 -18.32
N GLY A 33 -22.77 -1.07 -17.28
CA GLY A 33 -22.57 -2.49 -17.07
C GLY A 33 -22.50 -2.85 -15.59
N LEU A 34 -22.43 -4.13 -15.29
CA LEU A 34 -22.12 -4.61 -13.95
C LEU A 34 -20.66 -4.30 -13.63
N SER A 35 -20.38 -3.94 -12.38
CA SER A 35 -19.04 -3.71 -11.88
C SER A 35 -18.15 -4.93 -12.10
N PRO A 36 -16.99 -4.76 -12.75
CA PRO A 36 -15.98 -5.80 -12.79
C PRO A 36 -15.19 -5.90 -11.47
N PHE A 37 -15.35 -4.93 -10.57
CA PHE A 37 -14.56 -4.83 -9.34
C PHE A 37 -15.28 -5.37 -8.12
N THR A 38 -16.61 -5.41 -8.14
CA THR A 38 -17.45 -5.87 -7.03
C THR A 38 -18.59 -6.73 -7.56
N LYS A 39 -18.91 -7.83 -6.87
CA LYS A 39 -20.08 -8.63 -7.22
C LYS A 39 -21.37 -7.87 -6.86
N GLU A 40 -22.13 -7.51 -7.89
CA GLU A 40 -23.41 -6.81 -7.75
C GLU A 40 -24.45 -7.37 -8.73
N ARG A 41 -25.73 -7.06 -8.48
CA ARG A 41 -26.85 -7.47 -9.35
C ARG A 41 -27.40 -6.32 -10.20
N THR A 42 -27.09 -5.09 -9.84
CA THR A 42 -27.54 -3.86 -10.49
C THR A 42 -26.35 -3.16 -11.13
N PRO A 43 -26.42 -2.72 -12.40
CA PRO A 43 -25.31 -2.03 -13.07
C PRO A 43 -24.87 -0.77 -12.32
N SER A 44 -23.63 -0.74 -11.83
CA SER A 44 -23.02 0.45 -11.21
C SER A 44 -21.77 0.95 -11.94
N PHE A 45 -21.37 0.29 -13.04
CA PHE A 45 -20.20 0.65 -13.83
C PHE A 45 -20.60 1.42 -15.07
N PHE A 46 -20.10 2.65 -15.21
CA PHE A 46 -20.44 3.57 -16.29
C PHE A 46 -19.20 4.01 -17.06
N VAL A 47 -19.37 4.21 -18.36
CA VAL A 47 -18.34 4.69 -19.29
C VAL A 47 -18.88 5.85 -20.09
N SER A 48 -18.14 6.96 -20.11
CA SER A 48 -18.37 8.11 -20.98
C SER A 48 -17.46 8.01 -22.21
N PRO A 49 -18.03 7.77 -23.41
CA PRO A 49 -17.26 7.74 -24.65
C PRO A 49 -16.62 9.09 -24.94
N ASP A 50 -17.40 10.18 -24.83
CA ASP A 50 -16.98 11.53 -25.19
C ASP A 50 -15.86 12.06 -24.29
N ARG A 51 -15.90 11.72 -23.00
CA ARG A 51 -14.87 12.13 -22.03
C ARG A 51 -13.71 11.14 -21.96
N GLY A 52 -13.85 9.94 -22.53
CA GLY A 52 -12.81 8.90 -22.46
C GLY A 52 -12.57 8.34 -21.05
N LEU A 53 -13.59 8.38 -20.18
CA LEU A 53 -13.49 8.02 -18.75
C LEU A 53 -14.51 6.96 -18.33
N TYR A 54 -14.18 6.17 -17.30
CA TYR A 54 -15.09 5.28 -16.61
C TYR A 54 -15.23 5.67 -15.14
N HIS A 55 -16.35 5.28 -14.54
CA HIS A 55 -16.57 5.37 -13.11
C HIS A 55 -17.44 4.21 -12.63
N CYS A 56 -17.08 3.62 -11.49
CA CYS A 56 -17.78 2.51 -10.87
C CYS A 56 -18.31 2.93 -9.50
N PHE A 57 -19.62 3.11 -9.37
CA PHE A 57 -20.24 3.65 -8.16
C PHE A 57 -20.20 2.69 -6.98
N SER A 58 -20.14 1.38 -7.21
CA SER A 58 -20.02 0.39 -6.14
C SER A 58 -18.63 0.33 -5.49
N SER A 59 -17.58 0.67 -6.24
CA SER A 59 -16.19 0.56 -5.78
C SER A 59 -15.49 1.91 -5.62
N GLY A 60 -16.09 2.99 -6.12
CA GLY A 60 -15.51 4.33 -6.18
C GLY A 60 -14.36 4.47 -7.18
N LYS A 61 -14.07 3.43 -7.98
CA LYS A 61 -12.97 3.45 -8.95
C LYS A 61 -13.38 4.17 -10.23
N GLY A 62 -12.52 5.06 -10.72
CA GLY A 62 -12.70 5.73 -12.00
C GLY A 62 -11.37 6.17 -12.59
N GLY A 63 -11.37 6.46 -13.89
CA GLY A 63 -10.16 6.82 -14.62
C GLY A 63 -10.32 6.65 -16.12
N ASP A 64 -9.21 6.62 -16.85
CA ASP A 64 -9.19 6.39 -18.29
C ASP A 64 -8.98 4.91 -18.65
N MET A 65 -8.83 4.61 -19.93
CA MET A 65 -8.63 3.25 -20.43
C MET A 65 -7.36 2.56 -19.87
N PHE A 66 -6.33 3.33 -19.52
CA PHE A 66 -5.09 2.80 -18.94
C PHE A 66 -5.35 2.41 -17.49
N THR A 67 -5.95 3.32 -16.71
CA THR A 67 -6.33 3.04 -15.32
C THR A 67 -7.25 1.83 -15.24
N PHE A 68 -8.21 1.70 -16.17
CA PHE A 68 -9.10 0.54 -16.23
C PHE A 68 -8.32 -0.78 -16.38
N LEU A 69 -7.36 -0.84 -17.31
CA LEU A 69 -6.54 -2.03 -17.53
C LEU A 69 -5.58 -2.33 -16.37
N GLN A 70 -5.02 -1.30 -15.74
CA GLN A 70 -4.21 -1.48 -14.54
C GLN A 70 -5.01 -2.16 -13.42
N GLU A 71 -6.27 -1.77 -13.26
CA GLU A 71 -7.18 -2.36 -12.27
C GLU A 71 -7.62 -3.78 -12.66
N MET A 72 -7.93 -4.02 -13.94
CA MET A 72 -8.40 -5.33 -14.41
C MET A 72 -7.30 -6.39 -14.44
N GLU A 73 -6.12 -6.03 -14.93
CA GLU A 73 -5.00 -6.96 -15.16
C GLU A 73 -3.96 -6.92 -14.03
N GLY A 74 -4.11 -5.99 -13.08
CA GLY A 74 -3.15 -5.82 -11.97
C GLY A 74 -1.77 -5.35 -12.43
N VAL A 75 -1.68 -4.73 -13.61
CA VAL A 75 -0.43 -4.25 -14.21
C VAL A 75 -0.17 -2.79 -13.84
N ASP A 76 1.09 -2.36 -13.94
CA ASP A 76 1.44 -0.94 -13.80
C ASP A 76 1.12 -0.16 -15.09
N PHE A 77 1.33 1.16 -15.06
CA PHE A 77 1.01 2.03 -16.19
C PHE A 77 1.76 1.58 -17.46
N ARG A 78 2.99 1.12 -17.33
CA ARG A 78 3.79 0.64 -18.45
C ARG A 78 3.25 -0.67 -19.03
N GLY A 79 2.81 -1.59 -18.18
CA GLY A 79 2.11 -2.80 -18.59
C GLY A 79 0.83 -2.48 -19.37
N SER A 80 -0.02 -1.59 -18.83
CA SER A 80 -1.24 -1.15 -19.52
C SER A 80 -0.95 -0.41 -20.84
N LEU A 81 0.12 0.41 -20.89
CA LEU A 81 0.59 1.08 -22.09
C LEU A 81 1.00 0.08 -23.17
N LYS A 82 1.69 -0.99 -22.79
CA LYS A 82 2.09 -2.07 -23.71
C LYS A 82 0.88 -2.80 -24.30
N MET A 83 -0.05 -3.21 -23.44
CA MET A 83 -1.26 -3.92 -23.87
C MET A 83 -2.12 -3.06 -24.80
N LEU A 84 -2.28 -1.77 -24.48
CA LEU A 84 -3.05 -0.85 -25.32
C LEU A 84 -2.32 -0.47 -26.61
N ALA A 85 -1.00 -0.32 -26.59
CA ALA A 85 -0.24 -0.03 -27.80
C ALA A 85 -0.28 -1.20 -28.80
N GLU A 86 -0.15 -2.43 -28.32
CA GLU A 86 -0.30 -3.64 -29.13
C GLU A 86 -1.69 -3.70 -29.76
N LYS A 87 -2.74 -3.47 -28.95
CA LYS A 87 -4.13 -3.44 -29.40
C LYS A 87 -4.43 -2.30 -30.38
N ALA A 88 -3.75 -1.16 -30.23
CA ALA A 88 -3.86 0.00 -31.13
C ALA A 88 -2.97 -0.12 -32.39
N GLY A 89 -2.18 -1.18 -32.53
CA GLY A 89 -1.19 -1.33 -33.59
C GLY A 89 -0.14 -0.21 -33.61
N ILE A 90 0.20 0.33 -32.43
CA ILE A 90 1.20 1.39 -32.27
C ILE A 90 2.50 0.73 -31.80
N PRO A 91 3.57 0.79 -32.60
CA PRO A 91 4.87 0.33 -32.13
C PRO A 91 5.30 1.24 -30.98
N LEU A 92 5.44 0.69 -29.79
CA LEU A 92 6.16 1.36 -28.71
C LEU A 92 7.63 1.42 -29.10
N GLU A 93 8.31 2.50 -28.75
CA GLU A 93 9.77 2.47 -28.66
C GLU A 93 10.09 1.40 -27.61
N ASP A 94 10.43 0.20 -28.09
CA ASP A 94 10.93 -0.88 -27.26
C ASP A 94 12.13 -0.35 -26.45
N GLU A 95 12.30 -0.86 -25.23
CA GLU A 95 13.64 -0.89 -24.64
C GLU A 95 14.60 -1.39 -25.71
N LYS A 96 15.72 -0.70 -25.91
CA LYS A 96 16.68 -1.02 -26.98
C LYS A 96 16.79 -2.55 -27.10
N PRO A 97 16.67 -3.16 -28.30
CA PRO A 97 16.50 -4.60 -28.46
C PRO A 97 17.42 -5.49 -27.60
N GLY A 98 18.64 -5.03 -27.28
CA GLY A 98 19.57 -5.72 -26.37
C GLY A 98 19.22 -5.70 -24.87
N GLU A 99 18.48 -4.72 -24.35
CA GLU A 99 18.06 -4.68 -22.92
C GLU A 99 16.92 -5.65 -22.62
N ARG A 100 15.98 -5.82 -23.57
CA ARG A 100 14.90 -6.80 -23.45
C ARG A 100 15.44 -8.23 -23.53
N ASP A 101 16.33 -8.50 -24.48
CA ASP A 101 17.02 -9.78 -24.61
C ASP A 101 17.82 -10.10 -23.34
N LEU A 102 18.55 -9.12 -22.79
CA LEU A 102 19.25 -9.27 -21.51
C LEU A 102 18.31 -9.67 -20.36
N ARG A 103 17.16 -9.01 -20.19
CA ARG A 103 16.23 -9.36 -19.12
C ARG A 103 15.68 -10.77 -19.25
N GLU A 104 15.33 -11.20 -20.46
CA GLU A 104 14.87 -12.58 -20.71
C GLU A 104 15.97 -13.60 -20.39
N GLN A 105 17.22 -13.32 -20.78
CA GLN A 105 18.36 -14.15 -20.42
C GLN A 105 18.57 -14.22 -18.90
N LEU A 106 18.44 -13.10 -18.18
CA LEU A 106 18.52 -13.07 -16.72
C LEU A 106 17.41 -13.92 -16.08
N TYR A 107 16.15 -13.78 -16.53
CA TYR A 107 15.04 -14.61 -16.04
C TYR A 107 15.28 -16.09 -16.31
N SER A 108 15.76 -16.45 -17.51
CA SER A 108 16.06 -17.84 -17.87
C SER A 108 17.17 -18.44 -17.00
N ALA A 109 18.21 -17.67 -16.68
CA ALA A 109 19.27 -18.08 -15.77
C ALA A 109 18.75 -18.28 -14.33
N LEU A 110 17.93 -17.35 -13.83
CA LEU A 110 17.34 -17.42 -12.49
C LEU A 110 16.37 -18.60 -12.35
N VAL A 111 15.54 -18.87 -13.36
CA VAL A 111 14.65 -20.05 -13.39
C VAL A 111 15.49 -21.33 -13.39
N SER A 112 16.55 -21.39 -14.21
CA SER A 112 17.45 -22.54 -14.25
C SER A 112 18.15 -22.78 -12.90
N ALA A 113 18.58 -21.72 -12.22
CA ALA A 113 19.15 -21.78 -10.88
C ALA A 113 18.13 -22.26 -9.84
N SER A 114 16.88 -21.79 -9.93
CA SER A 114 15.81 -22.26 -9.04
C SER A 114 15.55 -23.76 -9.21
N SER A 115 15.52 -24.27 -10.44
CA SER A 115 15.38 -25.71 -10.70
C SER A 115 16.55 -26.50 -10.12
N PHE A 116 17.79 -26.03 -10.33
CA PHE A 116 18.98 -26.64 -9.76
C PHE A 116 18.87 -26.76 -8.23
N PHE A 117 18.57 -25.66 -7.54
CA PHE A 117 18.45 -25.68 -6.08
C PHE A 117 17.32 -26.60 -5.58
N SER A 118 16.19 -26.68 -6.29
CA SER A 118 15.12 -27.59 -5.92
C SER A 118 15.47 -29.06 -6.16
N GLU A 119 16.30 -29.37 -7.15
CA GLU A 119 16.81 -30.72 -7.41
C GLU A 119 17.83 -31.14 -6.35
N THR A 120 18.82 -30.31 -6.07
CA THR A 120 19.84 -30.57 -5.04
C THR A 120 19.24 -30.71 -3.63
N LEU A 121 18.12 -30.05 -3.33
CA LEU A 121 17.41 -30.25 -2.06
C LEU A 121 16.86 -31.66 -1.91
N LYS A 122 16.40 -32.29 -3.00
CA LYS A 122 15.92 -33.69 -2.98
C LYS A 122 17.05 -34.68 -2.74
N GLU A 123 18.25 -34.32 -3.18
CA GLU A 123 19.48 -35.12 -3.03
C GLU A 123 20.16 -34.92 -1.68
N LYS A 124 19.71 -33.96 -0.86
CA LYS A 124 20.25 -33.65 0.47
C LYS A 124 19.18 -33.87 1.57
N PRO A 125 18.98 -35.12 2.04
CA PRO A 125 17.96 -35.44 3.04
C PRO A 125 18.07 -34.62 4.32
N GLU A 126 19.28 -34.26 4.76
CA GLU A 126 19.49 -33.48 5.99
C GLU A 126 18.92 -32.05 5.86
N ALA A 127 19.09 -31.42 4.69
CA ALA A 127 18.53 -30.10 4.41
C ALA A 127 17.00 -30.14 4.32
N PHE A 128 16.45 -31.22 3.74
CA PHE A 128 15.01 -31.44 3.68
C PHE A 128 14.42 -31.67 5.09
N SER A 129 15.05 -32.54 5.89
CA SER A 129 14.67 -32.77 7.29
C SER A 129 14.77 -31.51 8.12
N TYR A 130 15.75 -30.64 7.89
CA TYR A 130 15.83 -29.34 8.55
C TYR A 130 14.62 -28.44 8.27
N LEU A 131 14.12 -28.40 7.04
CA LEU A 131 12.91 -27.65 6.72
C LEU A 131 11.68 -28.22 7.45
N LYS A 132 11.63 -29.55 7.59
CA LYS A 132 10.60 -30.26 8.35
C LYS A 132 10.65 -29.93 9.84
N THR A 133 11.83 -29.90 10.46
CA THR A 133 11.97 -29.52 11.88
C THR A 133 11.58 -28.06 12.12
N ARG A 134 11.70 -27.20 11.10
CA ARG A 134 11.19 -25.81 11.11
C ARG A 134 9.69 -25.70 10.79
N GLY A 135 8.97 -26.82 10.70
CA GLY A 135 7.52 -26.85 10.55
C GLY A 135 7.00 -26.84 9.12
N LEU A 136 7.87 -26.90 8.10
CA LEU A 136 7.44 -26.83 6.70
C LEU A 136 6.96 -28.20 6.18
N THR A 137 5.78 -28.18 5.57
CA THR A 137 5.14 -29.31 4.88
C THR A 137 5.78 -29.55 3.50
N GLU A 138 5.64 -30.75 2.92
CA GLU A 138 6.26 -31.04 1.61
C GLU A 138 5.60 -30.21 0.52
N GLU A 139 4.30 -30.03 0.66
CA GLU A 139 3.43 -29.19 -0.14
C GLU A 139 3.95 -27.76 -0.14
N THR A 140 4.32 -27.22 1.03
CA THR A 140 4.88 -25.86 1.13
C THR A 140 6.28 -25.77 0.53
N ILE A 141 7.15 -26.74 0.80
CA ILE A 141 8.50 -26.81 0.21
C ILE A 141 8.40 -26.80 -1.33
N SER A 142 7.49 -27.59 -1.90
CA SER A 142 7.24 -27.69 -3.33
C SER A 142 6.58 -26.43 -3.92
N LEU A 143 5.48 -25.95 -3.32
CA LEU A 143 4.71 -24.79 -3.79
C LEU A 143 5.55 -23.51 -3.85
N TRP A 144 6.47 -23.36 -2.91
CA TRP A 144 7.38 -22.21 -2.82
C TRP A 144 8.70 -22.43 -3.55
N SER A 145 8.88 -23.60 -4.17
CA SER A 145 10.09 -23.97 -4.92
C SER A 145 11.35 -23.82 -4.07
N LEU A 146 11.29 -24.20 -2.79
CA LEU A 146 12.46 -24.13 -1.92
C LEU A 146 13.55 -25.05 -2.44
N GLY A 147 14.79 -24.71 -2.13
CA GLY A 147 15.96 -25.44 -2.62
C GLY A 147 17.12 -25.46 -1.65
N TYR A 148 18.23 -26.06 -2.09
CA TYR A 148 19.49 -26.12 -1.37
C TYR A 148 20.62 -25.68 -2.30
N ALA A 149 21.43 -24.72 -1.87
CA ALA A 149 22.69 -24.40 -2.53
C ALA A 149 23.79 -25.28 -1.92
N PRO A 150 24.39 -26.21 -2.68
CA PRO A 150 25.47 -27.05 -2.21
C PRO A 150 26.62 -26.24 -1.61
N ASN A 151 27.32 -26.81 -0.65
CA ASN A 151 28.49 -26.17 -0.05
C ASN A 151 29.74 -26.38 -0.91
N ALA A 152 29.66 -25.91 -2.16
CA ALA A 152 30.69 -26.02 -3.17
C ALA A 152 30.88 -24.67 -3.85
N TRP A 153 32.07 -24.45 -4.41
CA TRP A 153 32.45 -23.14 -4.96
C TRP A 153 31.91 -22.87 -6.36
N HIS A 154 31.58 -23.90 -7.14
CA HIS A 154 31.28 -23.74 -8.57
C HIS A 154 30.14 -24.63 -9.09
N GLU A 155 29.43 -25.37 -8.24
CA GLU A 155 28.43 -26.35 -8.71
C GLU A 155 27.28 -25.70 -9.49
N LEU A 156 26.73 -24.59 -8.97
CA LEU A 156 25.68 -23.85 -9.69
C LEU A 156 26.25 -23.23 -10.96
N ARG A 157 27.41 -22.58 -10.86
CA ARG A 157 28.08 -21.95 -12.00
C ARG A 157 28.30 -22.96 -13.13
N ASP A 158 28.92 -24.10 -12.84
CA ASP A 158 29.28 -25.10 -13.84
C ASP A 158 28.03 -25.72 -14.47
N PHE A 159 26.97 -25.93 -13.68
CA PHE A 159 25.65 -26.32 -14.20
C PHE A 159 25.07 -25.28 -15.18
N LEU A 160 25.13 -23.99 -14.84
CA LEU A 160 24.59 -22.92 -15.69
C LEU A 160 25.46 -22.66 -16.93
N LEU A 161 26.78 -22.82 -16.84
CA LEU A 161 27.67 -22.83 -18.00
C LEU A 161 27.34 -23.98 -18.97
N GLY A 162 27.02 -25.16 -18.43
CA GLY A 162 26.51 -26.29 -19.22
C GLY A 162 25.20 -25.97 -19.96
N LYS A 163 24.40 -25.04 -19.42
CA LYS A 163 23.19 -24.48 -20.05
C LYS A 163 23.47 -23.28 -20.98
N LYS A 164 24.74 -22.98 -21.26
CA LYS A 164 25.21 -21.90 -22.14
C LYS A 164 24.96 -20.48 -21.62
N PHE A 165 24.81 -20.30 -20.32
CA PHE A 165 24.87 -18.97 -19.70
C PHE A 165 26.33 -18.62 -19.42
N ASP A 166 26.79 -17.44 -19.84
CA ASP A 166 28.16 -16.99 -19.57
C ASP A 166 28.31 -16.38 -18.17
N ASP A 167 29.54 -16.32 -17.65
CA ASP A 167 29.82 -15.80 -16.31
C ASP A 167 29.38 -14.34 -16.12
N ALA A 168 29.45 -13.51 -17.17
CA ALA A 168 29.07 -12.11 -17.10
C ALA A 168 27.55 -11.95 -16.87
N LEU A 169 26.74 -12.77 -17.54
CA LEU A 169 25.30 -12.83 -17.32
C LEU A 169 24.99 -13.35 -15.91
N LEU A 170 25.68 -14.40 -15.45
CA LEU A 170 25.47 -14.97 -14.11
C LEU A 170 25.82 -13.99 -13.00
N GLU A 171 26.87 -13.19 -13.19
CA GLU A 171 27.26 -12.13 -12.26
C GLU A 171 26.19 -11.03 -12.23
N ARG A 172 25.69 -10.60 -13.41
CA ARG A 172 24.60 -9.62 -13.51
C ARG A 172 23.27 -10.14 -12.95
N ALA A 173 23.05 -11.45 -12.96
CA ALA A 173 21.93 -12.10 -12.28
C ALA A 173 22.12 -12.23 -10.77
N GLY A 174 23.32 -11.92 -10.26
CA GLY A 174 23.68 -12.04 -8.84
C GLY A 174 23.84 -13.48 -8.36
N LEU A 175 24.09 -14.43 -9.26
CA LEU A 175 24.24 -15.86 -8.96
C LEU A 175 25.70 -16.23 -8.66
N VAL A 176 26.65 -15.54 -9.28
CA VAL A 176 28.10 -15.72 -9.06
C VAL A 176 28.75 -14.42 -8.62
N LYS A 177 29.94 -14.53 -8.00
CA LYS A 177 30.83 -13.41 -7.66
C LYS A 177 32.16 -13.58 -8.38
N GLN A 178 32.78 -12.49 -8.80
CA GLN A 178 34.17 -12.49 -9.23
C GLN A 178 35.11 -12.58 -8.01
N GLN A 179 36.28 -13.18 -8.21
CA GLN A 179 37.36 -13.18 -7.22
C GLN A 179 38.12 -11.86 -7.30
N GLU A 180 37.97 -11.02 -6.27
CA GLU A 180 38.74 -9.78 -6.11
C GLU A 180 40.14 -10.09 -5.53
N LYS A 181 41.19 -9.41 -6.00
CA LYS A 181 42.50 -9.40 -5.33
C LYS A 181 42.43 -8.62 -4.02
N ALA A 182 43.35 -8.92 -3.11
CA ALA A 182 43.56 -8.16 -1.86
C ALA A 182 43.90 -6.67 -2.07
N ASP A 183 44.20 -6.23 -3.31
CA ASP A 183 44.47 -4.84 -3.68
C ASP A 183 43.30 -4.14 -4.43
N GLY A 184 42.16 -4.81 -4.63
CA GLY A 184 40.99 -4.25 -5.31
C GLY A 184 41.09 -4.19 -6.84
N SER A 185 42.13 -4.76 -7.47
CA SER A 185 42.25 -4.80 -8.94
C SER A 185 41.72 -6.09 -9.58
N VAL A 186 41.02 -5.95 -10.72
CA VAL A 186 40.55 -7.07 -11.56
C VAL A 186 41.67 -7.53 -12.50
N GLN A 187 42.03 -8.81 -12.47
CA GLN A 187 43.14 -9.36 -13.26
C GLN A 187 42.76 -9.47 -14.75
N ILE A 188 43.62 -9.02 -15.68
CA ILE A 188 43.59 -9.38 -17.10
C ILE A 188 44.57 -10.55 -17.29
N ALA A 189 44.20 -11.57 -18.07
CA ALA A 189 44.87 -12.88 -18.08
C ALA A 189 46.21 -12.90 -18.84
N GLU A 190 47.20 -13.59 -18.26
CA GLU A 190 48.22 -14.32 -19.01
C GLU A 190 48.02 -15.83 -18.76
N LYS A 191 48.13 -16.62 -19.83
CA LYS A 191 47.97 -18.08 -19.83
C LYS A 191 49.14 -18.74 -19.10
N ALA A 192 48.86 -19.67 -18.19
CA ALA A 192 49.85 -20.65 -17.76
C ALA A 192 49.23 -22.04 -17.61
N ALA A 193 49.99 -23.03 -18.05
CA ALA A 193 49.64 -24.43 -18.20
C ALA A 193 49.93 -25.24 -16.93
N ASN A 194 49.15 -26.32 -16.75
CA ASN A 194 49.38 -27.50 -15.90
C ASN A 194 49.46 -27.29 -14.37
N SER A 195 48.35 -27.54 -13.66
CA SER A 195 48.33 -27.97 -12.25
C SER A 195 46.95 -28.51 -11.85
N GLU A 196 46.91 -29.57 -11.04
CA GLU A 196 45.72 -30.26 -10.50
C GLU A 196 45.20 -29.65 -9.16
N LEU A 197 45.45 -28.36 -8.94
CA LEU A 197 44.77 -27.48 -7.96
C LEU A 197 43.96 -26.42 -8.75
N PRO A 198 42.98 -25.70 -8.16
CA PRO A 198 41.89 -25.05 -8.89
C PRO A 198 42.41 -24.34 -10.13
N THR A 199 41.96 -24.79 -11.30
CA THR A 199 42.40 -24.20 -12.56
C THR A 199 42.24 -22.69 -12.47
N ALA A 200 43.33 -21.96 -12.70
CA ALA A 200 43.40 -20.49 -12.67
C ALA A 200 42.47 -19.79 -13.70
N ASN A 201 41.56 -20.53 -14.31
CA ASN A 201 40.57 -20.08 -15.29
C ASN A 201 39.17 -19.82 -14.70
N SER A 202 38.87 -20.20 -13.45
CA SER A 202 37.56 -19.88 -12.85
C SER A 202 37.66 -18.66 -11.94
N ARG A 203 37.61 -17.47 -12.56
CA ARG A 203 37.63 -16.17 -11.83
C ARG A 203 36.33 -15.87 -11.08
N SER A 204 35.34 -16.74 -11.15
CA SER A 204 34.03 -16.55 -10.54
C SER A 204 33.55 -17.78 -9.79
N TYR A 205 32.85 -17.56 -8.68
CA TYR A 205 32.36 -18.61 -7.79
C TYR A 205 30.91 -18.36 -7.36
N ASP A 206 30.23 -19.41 -6.94
CA ASP A 206 28.82 -19.39 -6.54
C ASP A 206 28.61 -18.43 -5.37
N ARG A 207 27.63 -17.54 -5.49
CA ARG A 207 27.30 -16.59 -4.42
C ARG A 207 26.73 -17.30 -3.19
N PHE A 208 25.84 -18.26 -3.42
CA PHE A 208 25.12 -19.00 -2.39
C PHE A 208 25.76 -20.37 -2.22
N ARG A 209 26.15 -20.71 -0.99
CA ARG A 209 26.81 -21.98 -0.67
C ARG A 209 26.37 -22.44 0.71
N GLY A 210 26.10 -23.74 0.86
CA GLY A 210 25.68 -24.34 2.13
C GLY A 210 24.39 -23.73 2.69
N ARG A 211 23.43 -23.36 1.82
CA ARG A 211 22.26 -22.55 2.20
C ARG A 211 20.93 -23.15 1.74
N ILE A 212 19.90 -23.06 2.58
CA ILE A 212 18.51 -23.23 2.13
C ILE A 212 18.12 -22.02 1.29
N MET A 213 17.61 -22.28 0.09
CA MET A 213 17.31 -21.28 -0.91
C MET A 213 15.80 -21.00 -0.97
N PHE A 214 15.46 -19.72 -0.91
CA PHE A 214 14.11 -19.16 -1.02
C PHE A 214 14.05 -18.29 -2.28
N PRO A 215 13.45 -18.76 -3.39
CA PRO A 215 13.32 -17.97 -4.60
C PRO A 215 12.40 -16.77 -4.38
N ILE A 216 12.89 -15.56 -4.67
CA ILE A 216 12.10 -14.34 -4.62
C ILE A 216 11.46 -14.14 -5.99
N LYS A 217 10.14 -13.94 -6.01
CA LYS A 217 9.35 -13.80 -7.23
C LYS A 217 8.80 -12.39 -7.39
N ASP A 218 8.68 -11.93 -8.63
CA ASP A 218 7.90 -10.73 -8.93
C ASP A 218 6.40 -11.02 -8.86
N ILE A 219 5.58 -9.98 -9.05
CA ILE A 219 4.13 -10.10 -9.03
C ILE A 219 3.56 -11.10 -10.06
N SER A 220 4.27 -11.33 -11.17
CA SER A 220 3.89 -12.28 -12.21
C SER A 220 4.35 -13.71 -11.89
N GLY A 221 5.03 -13.93 -10.77
CA GLY A 221 5.54 -15.23 -10.34
C GLY A 221 6.89 -15.60 -10.94
N ARG A 222 7.57 -14.71 -11.66
CA ARG A 222 8.89 -14.96 -12.24
C ARG A 222 9.96 -14.82 -11.16
N VAL A 223 10.95 -15.71 -11.17
CA VAL A 223 12.07 -15.64 -10.22
C VAL A 223 12.95 -14.44 -10.58
N ILE A 224 13.14 -13.54 -9.62
CA ILE A 224 13.92 -12.31 -9.78
C ILE A 224 15.20 -12.32 -8.96
N GLY A 225 15.26 -13.13 -7.91
CA GLY A 225 16.43 -13.28 -7.06
C GLY A 225 16.22 -14.37 -6.02
N PHE A 226 17.11 -14.43 -5.04
CA PHE A 226 17.06 -15.44 -3.99
C PHE A 226 17.41 -14.84 -2.63
N SER A 227 16.86 -15.45 -1.59
CA SER A 227 17.36 -15.37 -0.22
C SER A 227 17.90 -16.74 0.18
N GLY A 228 19.07 -16.78 0.82
CA GLY A 228 19.73 -18.00 1.26
C GLY A 228 19.96 -18.01 2.77
N ARG A 229 19.33 -18.92 3.50
CA ARG A 229 19.56 -19.13 4.94
C ARG A 229 20.69 -20.13 5.14
N ILE A 230 21.68 -19.80 5.98
CA ILE A 230 22.79 -20.73 6.29
C ILE A 230 22.25 -22.05 6.85
N PHE A 231 22.77 -23.16 6.33
CA PHE A 231 22.45 -24.52 6.77
C PHE A 231 23.71 -25.26 7.21
N GLU A 232 24.76 -25.20 6.39
CA GLU A 232 26.09 -25.70 6.75
C GLU A 232 26.95 -24.49 7.14
N ASP A 233 27.24 -24.33 8.44
CA ASP A 233 28.05 -23.23 8.96
C ASP A 233 29.54 -23.62 9.01
N ASP A 234 30.41 -22.65 8.72
CA ASP A 234 31.85 -22.81 8.89
C ASP A 234 32.24 -22.09 10.18
N GLU A 235 32.49 -22.85 11.24
CA GLU A 235 32.86 -22.32 12.57
C GLU A 235 34.07 -21.37 12.54
N LYS A 236 34.92 -21.44 11.50
CA LYS A 236 36.08 -20.57 11.34
C LYS A 236 35.75 -19.22 10.70
N HIS A 237 34.63 -19.13 9.98
CA HIS A 237 34.22 -17.95 9.22
C HIS A 237 32.72 -17.67 9.40
N PRO A 238 32.31 -17.03 10.51
CA PRO A 238 30.90 -16.79 10.80
C PRO A 238 30.24 -16.02 9.66
N GLN A 239 29.27 -16.66 9.01
CA GLN A 239 28.55 -16.08 7.89
C GLN A 239 27.23 -15.46 8.34
N ALA A 240 26.71 -14.50 7.56
CA ALA A 240 25.38 -13.96 7.80
C ALA A 240 24.31 -15.06 7.74
N LYS A 241 23.43 -15.10 8.75
CA LYS A 241 22.32 -16.06 8.86
C LYS A 241 21.46 -16.10 7.61
N TYR A 242 21.21 -14.95 6.99
CA TYR A 242 20.55 -14.79 5.71
C TYR A 242 21.42 -13.99 4.73
N LEU A 243 21.41 -14.38 3.46
CA LEU A 243 22.06 -13.68 2.36
C LEU A 243 21.05 -13.46 1.23
N ASN A 244 20.79 -12.21 0.87
CA ASN A 244 19.97 -11.88 -0.29
C ASN A 244 20.83 -11.70 -1.56
N SER A 245 20.21 -11.88 -2.72
CA SER A 245 20.73 -11.40 -4.00
C SER A 245 21.14 -9.92 -3.91
N PRO A 246 22.19 -9.48 -4.63
CA PRO A 246 22.51 -8.05 -4.77
C PRO A 246 21.43 -7.34 -5.61
N GLU A 247 21.49 -6.01 -5.71
CA GLU A 247 20.68 -5.29 -6.72
C GLU A 247 21.03 -5.79 -8.12
N THR A 248 20.03 -6.07 -8.95
CA THR A 248 20.20 -6.51 -10.34
C THR A 248 19.21 -5.80 -11.27
N PRO A 249 19.36 -5.88 -12.61
CA PRO A 249 18.39 -5.30 -13.54
C PRO A 249 16.95 -5.84 -13.42
N VAL A 250 16.77 -6.95 -12.70
CA VAL A 250 15.46 -7.61 -12.49
C VAL A 250 15.07 -7.71 -11.01
N PHE A 251 15.95 -7.34 -10.07
CA PHE A 251 15.70 -7.39 -8.63
C PHE A 251 16.10 -6.09 -7.95
N ASP A 252 15.09 -5.46 -7.33
CA ASP A 252 15.21 -4.25 -6.54
C ASP A 252 14.73 -4.53 -5.11
N LYS A 253 15.63 -4.51 -4.13
CA LYS A 253 15.29 -4.81 -2.73
C LYS A 253 14.30 -3.82 -2.13
N SER A 254 14.27 -2.59 -2.63
CA SER A 254 13.36 -1.56 -2.14
C SER A 254 11.91 -1.76 -2.62
N ARG A 255 11.69 -2.70 -3.56
CA ARG A 255 10.37 -3.00 -4.16
C ARG A 255 9.95 -4.46 -4.02
N ALA A 256 10.89 -5.37 -3.76
CA ALA A 256 10.61 -6.79 -3.69
C ALA A 256 9.99 -7.20 -2.34
N LEU A 257 8.72 -7.61 -2.38
CA LEU A 257 8.02 -8.23 -1.25
C LEU A 257 7.91 -9.74 -1.49
N TYR A 258 8.55 -10.53 -0.64
CA TYR A 258 8.47 -11.99 -0.73
C TYR A 258 7.03 -12.44 -0.49
N GLY A 259 6.56 -13.36 -1.34
CA GLY A 259 5.21 -13.92 -1.30
C GLY A 259 4.11 -13.05 -1.90
N LEU A 260 4.41 -11.86 -2.41
CA LEU A 260 3.39 -10.98 -3.01
C LEU A 260 2.67 -11.64 -4.21
N ASP A 261 3.37 -12.45 -5.00
CA ASP A 261 2.81 -13.22 -6.12
C ASP A 261 1.65 -14.11 -5.70
N LYS A 262 1.72 -14.65 -4.47
CA LYS A 262 0.69 -15.51 -3.87
C LYS A 262 -0.30 -14.75 -3.00
N ALA A 263 0.14 -13.64 -2.41
CA ALA A 263 -0.64 -12.95 -1.41
C ALA A 263 -1.64 -11.93 -1.96
N ARG A 264 -1.44 -11.43 -3.18
CA ARG A 264 -2.27 -10.35 -3.78
C ARG A 264 -3.78 -10.61 -3.72
N GLU A 265 -4.22 -11.85 -3.93
CA GLU A 265 -5.64 -12.23 -3.90
C GLU A 265 -6.14 -12.27 -2.46
N GLY A 266 -5.41 -12.94 -1.56
CA GLY A 266 -5.74 -12.97 -0.13
C GLY A 266 -5.77 -11.57 0.51
N ILE A 267 -4.88 -10.67 0.10
CA ILE A 267 -4.86 -9.27 0.57
C ILE A 267 -6.16 -8.54 0.16
N ARG A 268 -6.61 -8.73 -1.09
CA ARG A 268 -7.86 -8.12 -1.58
C ARG A 268 -9.09 -8.71 -0.88
N GLU A 269 -9.15 -10.03 -0.74
CA GLU A 269 -10.28 -10.73 -0.15
C GLU A 269 -10.45 -10.42 1.34
N LEU A 270 -9.35 -10.41 2.10
CA LEU A 270 -9.36 -10.10 3.54
C LEU A 270 -9.33 -8.60 3.82
N GLY A 271 -9.14 -7.78 2.79
CA GLY A 271 -9.05 -6.32 2.90
C GLY A 271 -7.86 -5.84 3.73
N ALA A 272 -6.81 -6.66 3.93
CA ALA A 272 -5.64 -6.30 4.72
C ALA A 272 -4.40 -7.13 4.35
N ALA A 273 -3.21 -6.53 4.44
CA ALA A 273 -1.94 -7.21 4.24
C ALA A 273 -1.28 -7.50 5.60
N LEU A 274 -0.76 -8.72 5.78
CA LEU A 274 0.00 -9.12 6.96
C LEU A 274 1.50 -9.07 6.65
N LEU A 275 2.21 -8.10 7.18
CA LEU A 275 3.64 -7.90 7.00
C LEU A 275 4.43 -8.61 8.10
N VAL A 276 5.30 -9.53 7.72
CA VAL A 276 6.24 -10.25 8.59
C VAL A 276 7.69 -9.97 8.16
N GLU A 277 8.67 -10.29 9.00
CA GLU A 277 10.09 -9.97 8.71
C GLU A 277 10.73 -10.97 7.74
N GLY A 278 10.59 -12.26 8.03
CA GLY A 278 11.35 -13.33 7.40
C GLY A 278 10.56 -14.21 6.44
N GLN A 279 11.30 -15.02 5.67
CA GLN A 279 10.71 -16.00 4.76
C GLN A 279 10.01 -17.12 5.54
N LEU A 280 10.58 -17.59 6.65
CA LEU A 280 9.98 -18.67 7.45
C LEU A 280 8.67 -18.23 8.10
N ASP A 281 8.62 -17.00 8.63
CA ASP A 281 7.40 -16.41 9.20
C ASP A 281 6.28 -16.40 8.17
N LEU A 282 6.62 -15.98 6.94
CA LEU A 282 5.67 -15.94 5.84
C LEU A 282 5.18 -17.34 5.45
N LEU A 283 6.10 -18.30 5.31
CA LEU A 283 5.73 -19.67 4.95
C LEU A 283 4.83 -20.30 6.01
N MET A 284 5.18 -20.14 7.28
CA MET A 284 4.38 -20.62 8.41
C MET A 284 3.01 -19.93 8.45
N ALA A 285 2.95 -18.63 8.18
CA ALA A 285 1.69 -17.87 8.12
C ALA A 285 0.77 -18.39 6.99
N HIS A 286 1.32 -18.63 5.79
CA HIS A 286 0.57 -19.23 4.68
C HIS A 286 0.08 -20.65 5.01
N GLN A 287 0.90 -21.49 5.65
CA GLN A 287 0.48 -22.81 6.14
C GLN A 287 -0.62 -22.75 7.21
N ALA A 288 -0.74 -21.62 7.91
CA ALA A 288 -1.78 -21.38 8.89
C ALA A 288 -3.03 -20.69 8.32
N GLY A 289 -3.07 -20.46 7.00
CA GLY A 289 -4.21 -19.88 6.29
C GLY A 289 -4.17 -18.36 6.12
N TYR A 290 -3.07 -17.70 6.52
CA TYR A 290 -2.87 -16.27 6.28
C TYR A 290 -2.32 -16.03 4.89
N HIS A 291 -3.14 -16.28 3.88
CA HIS A 291 -2.76 -16.12 2.47
C HIS A 291 -2.49 -14.65 2.10
N ASN A 292 -2.83 -13.69 2.96
CA ASN A 292 -2.50 -12.27 2.82
C ASN A 292 -1.11 -11.87 3.38
N ALA A 293 -0.27 -12.84 3.78
CA ALA A 293 1.04 -12.56 4.35
C ALA A 293 2.10 -12.23 3.29
N ILE A 294 2.90 -11.19 3.54
CA ILE A 294 4.03 -10.69 2.74
C ILE A 294 5.24 -10.40 3.65
N ALA A 295 6.47 -10.47 3.11
CA ALA A 295 7.68 -10.25 3.90
C ALA A 295 8.71 -9.34 3.22
N THR A 296 9.41 -8.51 4.02
CA THR A 296 10.53 -7.68 3.54
C THR A 296 11.84 -8.47 3.36
N SER A 297 11.89 -9.71 3.86
CA SER A 297 13.03 -10.63 3.64
C SER A 297 14.37 -10.09 4.16
N GLY A 298 14.37 -9.49 5.36
CA GLY A 298 15.59 -8.94 5.97
C GLY A 298 16.09 -7.65 5.32
N THR A 299 15.22 -6.93 4.62
CA THR A 299 15.49 -5.58 4.11
C THR A 299 14.59 -4.55 4.82
N ALA A 300 14.98 -3.28 4.75
CA ALA A 300 14.16 -2.21 5.31
C ALA A 300 12.82 -2.11 4.56
N PHE A 301 11.72 -1.93 5.28
CA PHE A 301 10.45 -1.55 4.67
C PHE A 301 10.57 -0.13 4.11
N THR A 302 9.96 0.14 2.94
CA THR A 302 10.20 1.36 2.17
C THR A 302 8.88 1.95 1.66
N LEU A 303 8.91 3.20 1.19
CA LEU A 303 7.74 3.82 0.58
C LEU A 303 7.28 3.09 -0.71
N PRO A 304 8.17 2.64 -1.62
CA PRO A 304 7.75 1.82 -2.76
C PRO A 304 7.03 0.52 -2.36
N HIS A 305 7.41 -0.13 -1.25
CA HIS A 305 6.65 -1.27 -0.72
C HIS A 305 5.22 -0.86 -0.34
N VAL A 306 5.05 0.29 0.33
CA VAL A 306 3.73 0.84 0.66
C VAL A 306 2.91 1.12 -0.59
N GLU A 307 3.48 1.75 -1.61
CA GLU A 307 2.79 2.03 -2.88
C GLU A 307 2.35 0.74 -3.59
N ILE A 308 3.14 -0.33 -3.49
CA ILE A 308 2.75 -1.65 -3.98
C ILE A 308 1.55 -2.18 -3.20
N ILE A 309 1.61 -2.16 -1.86
CA ILE A 309 0.53 -2.70 -1.00
C ILE A 309 -0.77 -1.91 -1.17
N LYS A 310 -0.68 -0.57 -1.31
CA LYS A 310 -1.84 0.34 -1.49
C LYS A 310 -2.67 0.04 -2.74
N ARG A 311 -2.11 -0.67 -3.73
CA ARG A 311 -2.87 -1.18 -4.88
C ARG A 311 -3.88 -2.27 -4.52
N TYR A 312 -3.74 -2.88 -3.35
CA TYR A 312 -4.57 -4.00 -2.90
C TYR A 312 -5.40 -3.66 -1.65
N THR A 313 -4.84 -2.86 -0.74
CA THR A 313 -5.51 -2.51 0.53
C THR A 313 -4.95 -1.23 1.16
N GLN A 314 -5.75 -0.58 2.00
CA GLN A 314 -5.29 0.48 2.91
C GLN A 314 -4.92 -0.04 4.31
N ASN A 315 -5.21 -1.31 4.63
CA ASN A 315 -4.98 -1.87 5.96
C ASN A 315 -3.70 -2.71 5.99
N LEU A 316 -2.78 -2.35 6.89
CA LEU A 316 -1.52 -3.06 7.11
C LEU A 316 -1.47 -3.59 8.54
N LEU A 317 -1.30 -4.89 8.70
CA LEU A 317 -0.98 -5.53 9.97
C LEU A 317 0.50 -5.86 9.98
N ILE A 318 1.23 -5.42 11.00
CA ILE A 318 2.67 -5.70 11.15
C ILE A 318 2.83 -6.72 12.28
N ALA A 319 3.37 -7.88 11.94
CA ALA A 319 3.66 -8.98 12.86
C ALA A 319 5.16 -9.31 12.81
N TYR A 320 5.93 -8.49 13.51
CA TYR A 320 7.38 -8.59 13.66
C TYR A 320 7.74 -9.26 14.98
N ASP A 321 9.02 -9.58 15.16
CA ASP A 321 9.50 -10.34 16.32
C ASP A 321 9.17 -9.60 17.63
N GLY A 322 8.83 -10.38 18.67
CA GLY A 322 8.46 -9.84 19.98
C GLY A 322 9.63 -9.28 20.81
N ASP A 323 10.82 -9.16 20.21
CA ASP A 323 12.01 -8.60 20.86
C ASP A 323 12.11 -7.07 20.66
N ARG A 324 13.12 -6.45 21.28
CA ARG A 324 13.32 -4.99 21.18
C ARG A 324 13.62 -4.53 19.75
N ALA A 325 14.33 -5.33 18.97
CA ALA A 325 14.71 -5.00 17.60
C ALA A 325 13.49 -5.05 16.66
N GLY A 326 12.66 -6.09 16.79
CA GLY A 326 11.40 -6.28 16.06
C GLY A 326 10.39 -5.19 16.39
N ILE A 327 10.21 -4.84 17.67
CA ILE A 327 9.35 -3.70 18.08
C ILE A 327 9.84 -2.38 17.48
N SER A 328 11.16 -2.15 17.43
CA SER A 328 11.73 -0.96 16.80
C SER A 328 11.55 -0.97 15.28
N ALA A 329 11.72 -2.12 14.63
CA ALA A 329 11.51 -2.30 13.21
C ALA A 329 10.03 -2.12 12.81
N ALA A 330 9.10 -2.60 13.63
CA ALA A 330 7.67 -2.42 13.44
C ALA A 330 7.29 -0.94 13.45
N GLY A 331 7.87 -0.16 14.37
CA GLY A 331 7.68 1.29 14.43
C GLY A 331 8.17 2.03 13.18
N ARG A 332 9.35 1.65 12.66
CA ARG A 332 9.88 2.19 11.40
C ARG A 332 8.99 1.84 10.20
N ALA A 333 8.49 0.61 10.13
CA ALA A 333 7.58 0.22 9.06
C ALA A 333 6.23 0.95 9.18
N ALA A 334 5.73 1.10 10.40
CA ALA A 334 4.48 1.80 10.69
C ALA A 334 4.54 3.29 10.35
N SER A 335 5.64 3.97 10.64
CA SER A 335 5.80 5.40 10.31
C SER A 335 5.73 5.64 8.80
N ILE A 336 6.41 4.82 8.00
CA ILE A 336 6.39 4.91 6.53
C ILE A 336 4.97 4.67 6.00
N ALA A 337 4.27 3.66 6.52
CA ALA A 337 2.90 3.34 6.10
C ALA A 337 1.87 4.41 6.53
N LEU A 338 1.95 4.92 7.76
CA LEU A 338 1.09 6.00 8.27
C LEU A 338 1.25 7.28 7.46
N GLN A 339 2.48 7.70 7.17
CA GLN A 339 2.75 8.89 6.35
C GLN A 339 2.13 8.77 4.95
N ALA A 340 2.06 7.56 4.41
CA ALA A 340 1.40 7.27 3.15
C ALA A 340 -0.13 7.14 3.28
N GLY A 341 -0.70 7.35 4.47
CA GLY A 341 -2.14 7.32 4.73
C GLY A 341 -2.75 5.92 4.90
N MET A 342 -1.94 4.89 5.19
CA MET A 342 -2.47 3.56 5.50
C MET A 342 -2.99 3.49 6.94
N ASN A 343 -3.97 2.62 7.17
CA ASN A 343 -4.39 2.18 8.50
C ASN A 343 -3.44 1.09 8.99
N VAL A 344 -2.65 1.38 10.04
CA VAL A 344 -1.57 0.50 10.51
C VAL A 344 -1.90 -0.07 11.88
N LYS A 345 -1.91 -1.40 11.95
CA LYS A 345 -2.02 -2.15 13.20
C LYS A 345 -0.76 -2.97 13.47
N ILE A 346 -0.38 -3.08 14.74
CA ILE A 346 0.71 -3.93 15.20
C ILE A 346 0.12 -5.14 15.93
N VAL A 347 0.59 -6.33 15.54
CA VAL A 347 0.28 -7.60 16.17
C VAL A 347 1.24 -7.79 17.34
N LYS A 348 0.75 -7.73 18.58
CA LYS A 348 1.57 -7.94 19.78
C LYS A 348 1.87 -9.44 19.94
N LEU A 349 3.11 -9.83 19.66
CA LEU A 349 3.59 -11.19 19.90
C LEU A 349 4.15 -11.34 21.33
N PRO A 350 4.20 -12.56 21.88
CA PRO A 350 4.93 -12.85 23.11
C PRO A 350 6.41 -12.42 23.00
N PRO A 351 7.04 -12.01 24.13
CA PRO A 351 8.44 -11.58 24.12
C PRO A 351 9.38 -12.64 23.57
N GLU A 352 10.40 -12.21 22.81
CA GLU A 352 11.46 -13.09 22.26
C GLU A 352 10.94 -14.22 21.36
N ARG A 353 9.75 -14.06 20.76
CA ARG A 353 9.14 -15.04 19.85
C ARG A 353 8.85 -14.41 18.50
N ASP A 354 9.15 -15.15 17.43
CA ASP A 354 8.83 -14.80 16.05
C ASP A 354 7.49 -15.45 15.61
N PRO A 355 6.86 -14.98 14.52
CA PRO A 355 5.65 -15.60 13.98
C PRO A 355 5.79 -17.10 13.69
N ALA A 356 6.94 -17.53 13.12
CA ALA A 356 7.16 -18.92 12.76
C ALA A 356 7.12 -19.85 13.98
N ASP A 357 7.80 -19.50 15.06
CA ASP A 357 7.90 -20.26 16.30
C ASP A 357 6.54 -20.34 17.01
N ILE A 358 5.75 -19.25 17.00
CA ILE A 358 4.38 -19.26 17.56
C ILE A 358 3.46 -20.17 16.73
N LEU A 359 3.53 -20.08 15.40
CA LEU A 359 2.69 -20.87 14.50
C LEU A 359 3.05 -22.36 14.52
N LEU A 360 4.31 -22.68 14.78
CA LEU A 360 4.78 -24.06 14.97
C LEU A 360 4.22 -24.67 16.25
N GLU A 361 4.26 -23.93 17.36
CA GLU A 361 3.79 -24.43 18.65
C GLU A 361 2.27 -24.39 18.80
N ASN A 362 1.64 -23.26 18.51
CA ASN A 362 0.20 -23.08 18.68
C ASN A 362 -0.38 -21.97 17.77
N LYS A 363 -1.07 -22.39 16.73
CA LYS A 363 -1.75 -21.51 15.75
C LYS A 363 -2.82 -20.60 16.37
N ASP A 364 -3.45 -21.02 17.48
CA ASP A 364 -4.49 -20.21 18.14
C ASP A 364 -3.91 -19.00 18.85
N VAL A 365 -2.67 -19.08 19.34
CA VAL A 365 -1.98 -17.93 19.96
C VAL A 365 -1.77 -16.84 18.91
N PHE A 366 -1.24 -17.22 17.73
CA PHE A 366 -1.05 -16.27 16.63
C PHE A 366 -2.39 -15.70 16.14
N ARG A 367 -3.43 -16.54 16.01
CA ARG A 367 -4.78 -16.11 15.65
C ARG A 367 -5.38 -15.13 16.66
N GLY A 368 -5.18 -15.38 17.95
CA GLY A 368 -5.57 -14.46 19.02
C GLY A 368 -4.86 -13.12 18.87
N ALA A 369 -3.53 -13.13 18.69
CA ALA A 369 -2.70 -11.94 18.53
C ALA A 369 -3.11 -11.10 17.30
N VAL A 370 -3.38 -11.73 16.15
CA VAL A 370 -3.84 -11.03 14.95
C VAL A 370 -5.22 -10.40 15.16
N LYS A 371 -6.14 -11.09 15.84
CA LYS A 371 -7.47 -10.54 16.16
C LYS A 371 -7.41 -9.37 17.14
N SER A 372 -6.47 -9.39 18.07
CA SER A 372 -6.25 -8.33 19.05
C SER A 372 -5.25 -7.26 18.58
N ALA A 373 -4.88 -7.24 17.30
CA ALA A 373 -3.97 -6.25 16.74
C ALA A 373 -4.45 -4.83 17.01
N LEU A 374 -3.56 -4.01 17.56
CA LEU A 374 -3.85 -2.66 18.00
C LEU A 374 -3.40 -1.65 16.95
N HIS A 375 -4.08 -0.52 16.83
CA HIS A 375 -3.53 0.59 16.06
C HIS A 375 -2.16 0.97 16.62
N VAL A 376 -1.23 1.38 15.76
CA VAL A 376 0.16 1.68 16.16
C VAL A 376 0.26 2.63 17.36
N VAL A 377 -0.62 3.63 17.45
CA VAL A 377 -0.71 4.55 18.60
C VAL A 377 -1.07 3.79 19.89
N ASP A 378 -2.13 2.99 19.88
CA ASP A 378 -2.56 2.20 21.04
C ASP A 378 -1.52 1.13 21.42
N PHE A 379 -0.84 0.55 20.44
CA PHE A 379 0.23 -0.41 20.68
C PHE A 379 1.37 0.21 21.50
N TYR A 380 1.88 1.38 21.09
CA TYR A 380 2.97 2.04 21.81
C TYR A 380 2.52 2.63 23.15
N LEU A 381 1.27 3.10 23.26
CA LEU A 381 0.71 3.49 24.56
C LEU A 381 0.71 2.30 25.54
N ALA A 382 0.23 1.12 25.10
CA ALA A 382 0.23 -0.08 25.92
C ALA A 382 1.66 -0.56 26.24
N HIS A 383 2.57 -0.52 25.27
CA HIS A 383 3.96 -0.93 25.47
C HIS A 383 4.70 -0.06 26.51
N ILE A 384 4.52 1.27 26.45
CA ILE A 384 5.14 2.18 27.41
C ILE A 384 4.50 2.04 28.80
N ALA A 385 3.20 1.75 28.87
CA ALA A 385 2.52 1.48 30.14
C ALA A 385 3.05 0.21 30.82
N ASP A 386 3.35 -0.84 30.05
CA ASP A 386 3.92 -2.10 30.55
C ASP A 386 5.31 -1.91 31.20
N ALA A 387 6.05 -0.85 30.84
CA ALA A 387 7.37 -0.54 31.39
C ALA A 387 7.33 0.03 32.83
N LYS A 388 6.15 0.33 33.38
CA LYS A 388 5.93 0.76 34.78
C LYS A 388 6.77 1.97 35.21
N TYR A 389 6.92 2.95 34.32
CA TYR A 389 7.57 4.22 34.64
C TYR A 389 6.82 5.00 35.73
N ASP A 390 7.53 5.88 36.45
CA ASP A 390 6.86 6.88 37.29
C ASP A 390 6.01 7.84 36.41
N PRO A 391 5.00 8.52 36.97
CA PRO A 391 4.07 9.33 36.17
C PRO A 391 4.74 10.43 35.32
N ARG A 392 5.86 11.00 35.76
CA ARG A 392 6.58 12.02 34.99
C ARG A 392 7.30 11.38 33.81
N THR A 393 8.06 10.31 34.05
CA THR A 393 8.81 9.61 33.00
C THR A 393 7.85 8.98 31.98
N PHE A 394 6.74 8.40 32.44
CA PHE A 394 5.69 7.87 31.56
C PHE A 394 5.17 8.92 30.57
N ARG A 395 4.80 10.12 31.06
CA ARG A 395 4.34 11.22 30.21
C ARG A 395 5.39 11.65 29.18
N LEU A 396 6.66 11.71 29.57
CA LEU A 396 7.76 12.09 28.67
C LEU A 396 8.01 11.03 27.59
N GLU A 397 7.95 9.75 27.93
CA GLU A 397 8.16 8.66 26.98
C GLU A 397 6.99 8.53 25.99
N VAL A 398 5.75 8.72 26.45
CA VAL A 398 4.58 8.81 25.56
C VAL A 398 4.73 10.00 24.61
N SER A 399 5.12 11.19 25.11
CA SER A 399 5.35 12.35 24.25
C SER A 399 6.39 12.06 23.15
N ARG A 400 7.53 11.47 23.52
CA ARG A 400 8.63 11.18 22.60
C ARG A 400 8.34 10.08 21.59
N THR A 401 7.60 9.05 21.99
CA THR A 401 7.44 7.84 21.19
C THR A 401 6.10 7.81 20.47
N VAL A 402 5.02 8.28 21.10
CA VAL A 402 3.64 8.15 20.56
C VAL A 402 3.23 9.35 19.71
N LEU A 403 3.52 10.58 20.15
CA LEU A 403 3.10 11.77 19.40
C LEU A 403 3.65 11.84 17.97
N PRO A 404 4.88 11.38 17.65
CA PRO A 404 5.33 11.30 16.27
C PRO A 404 4.41 10.46 15.37
N TYR A 405 3.80 9.39 15.87
CA TYR A 405 2.84 8.61 15.08
C TYR A 405 1.52 9.36 14.90
N VAL A 406 1.04 10.05 15.94
CA VAL A 406 -0.19 10.88 15.87
C VAL A 406 -0.01 12.04 14.88
N ALA A 407 1.18 12.65 14.83
CA ALA A 407 1.55 13.71 13.90
C ALA A 407 1.50 13.22 12.43
N MET A 408 1.91 11.98 12.19
CA MET A 408 1.93 11.37 10.84
C MET A 408 0.55 11.01 10.29
N ILE A 409 -0.50 11.05 11.10
CA ILE A 409 -1.87 10.76 10.66
C ILE A 409 -2.38 11.91 9.79
N PRO A 410 -2.63 11.70 8.49
CA PRO A 410 -3.01 12.79 7.59
C PRO A 410 -4.44 13.27 7.82
N HIS A 411 -5.35 12.39 8.25
CA HIS A 411 -6.76 12.72 8.43
C HIS A 411 -7.02 13.37 9.79
N LYS A 412 -7.50 14.61 9.80
CA LYS A 412 -7.61 15.42 11.03
C LYS A 412 -8.60 14.89 12.06
N ILE A 413 -9.69 14.25 11.63
CA ILE A 413 -10.65 13.62 12.55
C ILE A 413 -10.01 12.40 13.24
N ASP A 414 -9.23 11.63 12.50
CA ASP A 414 -8.55 10.45 13.04
C ASP A 414 -7.40 10.88 13.98
N GLN A 415 -6.65 11.91 13.59
CA GLN A 415 -5.67 12.56 14.45
C GLN A 415 -6.32 13.07 15.76
N ALA A 416 -7.50 13.72 15.69
CA ALA A 416 -8.23 14.19 16.86
C ALA A 416 -8.67 13.03 17.78
N HIS A 417 -9.11 11.90 17.21
CA HIS A 417 -9.41 10.69 17.99
C HIS A 417 -8.20 10.23 18.81
N PHE A 418 -7.01 10.16 18.20
CA PHE A 418 -5.80 9.75 18.90
C PHE A 418 -5.25 10.81 19.87
N ILE A 419 -5.44 12.10 19.59
CA ILE A 419 -5.13 13.17 20.56
C ILE A 419 -5.93 12.97 21.84
N LYS A 420 -7.25 12.78 21.72
CA LYS A 420 -8.13 12.48 22.84
C LYS A 420 -7.67 11.22 23.58
N ARG A 421 -7.36 10.15 22.85
CA ARG A 421 -6.89 8.89 23.42
C ARG A 421 -5.60 9.07 24.25
N VAL A 422 -4.63 9.83 23.73
CA VAL A 422 -3.38 10.14 24.45
C VAL A 422 -3.67 10.99 25.68
N ALA A 423 -4.54 12.00 25.60
CA ALA A 423 -4.93 12.84 26.71
C ALA A 423 -5.55 12.04 27.87
N GLU A 424 -6.45 11.11 27.55
CA GLU A 424 -7.07 10.19 28.51
C GLU A 424 -6.03 9.32 29.24
N VAL A 425 -5.11 8.71 28.49
CA VAL A 425 -4.06 7.85 29.07
C VAL A 425 -3.08 8.64 29.94
N LEU A 426 -2.74 9.87 29.53
CA LEU A 426 -1.82 10.73 30.28
C LEU A 426 -2.48 11.47 31.44
N GLN A 427 -3.82 11.48 31.52
CA GLN A 427 -4.61 12.27 32.47
C GLN A 427 -4.28 13.76 32.41
N VAL A 428 -4.24 14.31 31.19
CA VAL A 428 -4.00 15.73 30.91
C VAL A 428 -5.08 16.26 29.96
N GLY A 429 -5.23 17.58 29.84
CA GLY A 429 -6.13 18.17 28.86
C GLY A 429 -5.67 17.95 27.41
N GLU A 430 -6.61 17.84 26.47
CA GLU A 430 -6.31 17.70 25.03
C GLU A 430 -5.45 18.85 24.51
N ASP A 431 -5.67 20.09 24.99
CA ASP A 431 -4.88 21.28 24.63
C ASP A 431 -3.39 21.12 24.91
N ALA A 432 -3.03 20.42 26.00
CA ALA A 432 -1.63 20.16 26.34
C ALA A 432 -0.99 19.18 25.34
N VAL A 433 -1.75 18.17 24.90
CA VAL A 433 -1.32 17.22 23.87
C VAL A 433 -1.18 17.92 22.51
N ILE A 434 -2.14 18.77 22.15
CA ILE A 434 -2.10 19.57 20.90
C ILE A 434 -0.89 20.51 20.90
N ALA A 435 -0.62 21.18 22.01
CA ALA A 435 0.53 22.07 22.14
C ALA A 435 1.86 21.34 21.96
N GLU A 436 1.98 20.11 22.48
CA GLU A 436 3.17 19.29 22.31
C GLU A 436 3.27 18.71 20.88
N LEU A 437 2.14 18.29 20.30
CA LEU A 437 2.07 17.79 18.92
C LEU A 437 2.56 18.84 17.91
N LYS A 438 2.19 20.11 18.10
CA LYS A 438 2.68 21.22 17.24
C LYS A 438 4.21 21.36 17.24
N LYS A 439 4.90 20.99 18.33
CA LYS A 439 6.38 21.00 18.40
C LYS A 439 6.99 19.86 17.59
N VAL A 440 6.29 18.73 17.51
CA VAL A 440 6.69 17.57 16.71
C VAL A 440 6.51 17.88 15.22
N ASP A 441 5.38 18.47 14.82
CA ASP A 441 5.10 18.92 13.44
C ASP A 441 6.07 20.01 12.95
N GLY A 442 6.50 20.90 13.86
CA GLY A 442 7.47 21.97 13.58
C GLY A 442 8.94 21.54 13.48
N GLY A 443 9.22 20.23 13.47
CA GLY A 443 10.57 19.68 13.28
C GLY A 443 11.49 19.77 14.51
N GLN A 444 10.98 20.04 15.71
CA GLN A 444 11.83 20.16 16.92
C GLN A 444 12.06 18.82 17.65
N VAL A 445 11.36 17.75 17.28
CA VAL A 445 11.53 16.42 17.88
C VAL A 445 11.59 15.35 16.78
N ALA A 446 12.74 15.24 16.11
CA ALA A 446 13.06 14.03 15.36
C ALA A 446 13.31 12.87 16.36
N PRO A 447 12.93 11.62 16.03
CA PRO A 447 13.31 10.47 16.84
C PRO A 447 14.84 10.39 16.93
N LYS A 448 15.41 10.65 18.11
CA LYS A 448 16.83 10.41 18.38
C LYS A 448 17.01 8.91 18.62
N ASP A 449 17.49 8.17 17.62
CA ASP A 449 18.87 7.65 17.66
C ASP A 449 19.34 6.95 16.36
N GLN A 450 20.61 7.24 16.04
CA GLN A 450 21.61 6.56 15.18
C GLN A 450 21.44 6.46 13.65
N SER A 451 22.02 7.49 13.01
CA SER A 451 22.88 7.47 11.81
C SER A 451 22.50 6.57 10.63
N VAL A 452 21.97 7.17 9.57
CA VAL A 452 22.45 6.90 8.21
C VAL A 452 22.58 8.20 7.43
N SER A 453 23.76 8.34 6.82
CA SER A 453 24.26 9.39 5.95
C SER A 453 23.22 10.03 5.03
N ALA A 454 23.28 11.37 4.99
CA ALA A 454 22.66 12.21 4.00
C ALA A 454 23.12 11.83 2.58
N ASN A 455 22.18 11.49 1.70
CA ASN A 455 22.16 11.94 0.30
C ASN A 455 20.85 11.51 -0.37
N SER A 456 19.85 12.41 -0.35
CA SER A 456 18.88 12.51 -1.43
C SER A 456 18.37 13.96 -1.51
N LYS A 457 19.08 14.76 -2.31
CA LYS A 457 18.54 16.01 -2.85
C LYS A 457 17.55 15.68 -3.97
N LEU A 458 16.43 16.41 -3.98
CA LEU A 458 15.45 16.62 -5.07
C LEU A 458 14.51 15.42 -5.30
N LEU A 459 13.19 15.58 -5.44
CA LEU A 459 12.46 16.58 -6.23
C LEU A 459 11.16 17.03 -5.52
N THR A 460 11.03 18.33 -5.29
CA THR A 460 9.73 18.99 -5.18
C THR A 460 9.12 19.09 -6.57
N SER A 461 8.02 18.38 -6.82
CA SER A 461 7.11 18.75 -7.91
C SER A 461 5.72 18.89 -7.34
N ASN A 462 5.19 20.11 -7.47
CA ASN A 462 3.81 20.47 -7.16
C ASN A 462 2.89 19.67 -8.08
N ALA A 463 2.35 18.56 -7.60
CA ALA A 463 1.13 17.98 -8.14
C ALA A 463 0.00 18.39 -7.21
N SER A 464 -0.91 19.20 -7.74
CA SER A 464 -2.18 19.63 -7.14
C SER A 464 -2.89 18.45 -6.48
N ARG A 465 -2.93 18.47 -5.15
CA ARG A 465 -3.70 17.53 -4.33
C ARG A 465 -5.15 18.00 -4.35
N GLU A 466 -6.04 17.26 -5.00
CA GLU A 466 -7.46 17.38 -4.65
C GLU A 466 -7.73 16.60 -3.36
N PRO A 467 -8.41 17.19 -2.36
CA PRO A 467 -8.72 16.52 -1.11
C PRO A 467 -9.84 15.48 -1.26
N PHE A 468 -9.78 14.42 -0.45
CA PHE A 468 -10.89 13.48 -0.26
C PHE A 468 -12.13 14.22 0.27
N LEU A 469 -13.26 14.07 -0.42
CA LEU A 469 -14.52 14.74 -0.09
C LEU A 469 -15.29 13.92 0.96
N SER A 470 -15.73 14.57 2.04
CA SER A 470 -16.67 14.02 3.01
C SER A 470 -18.06 13.83 2.38
N ARG A 471 -18.97 13.10 3.04
CA ARG A 471 -20.36 12.96 2.57
C ARG A 471 -21.06 14.32 2.41
N SER A 472 -20.77 15.26 3.32
CA SER A 472 -21.25 16.64 3.25
C SER A 472 -20.71 17.34 2.01
N ASP A 473 -19.41 17.19 1.72
CA ASP A 473 -18.76 17.79 0.53
C ASP A 473 -19.29 17.20 -0.79
N VAL A 474 -19.61 15.90 -0.81
CA VAL A 474 -20.23 15.25 -1.99
C VAL A 474 -21.64 15.79 -2.23
N LEU A 475 -22.45 15.95 -1.17
CA LEU A 475 -23.79 16.51 -1.28
C LEU A 475 -23.75 18.00 -1.64
N GLU A 476 -22.84 18.77 -1.04
CA GLU A 476 -22.60 20.19 -1.35
C GLU A 476 -22.27 20.36 -2.84
N ARG A 477 -21.30 19.58 -3.34
CA ARG A 477 -20.90 19.63 -4.75
C ARG A 477 -22.00 19.19 -5.71
N LEU A 478 -22.79 18.18 -5.34
CA LEU A 478 -23.93 17.73 -6.14
C LEU A 478 -25.04 18.79 -6.21
N VAL A 479 -25.41 19.41 -5.08
CA VAL A 479 -26.42 20.48 -5.04
C VAL A 479 -25.93 21.73 -5.75
N TYR A 480 -24.64 22.07 -5.63
CA TYR A 480 -24.02 23.13 -6.41
C TYR A 480 -24.06 22.86 -7.91
N GLY A 481 -23.74 21.64 -8.32
CA GLY A 481 -23.88 21.20 -9.72
C GLY A 481 -25.33 21.32 -10.23
N LEU A 482 -26.32 20.95 -9.41
CA LEU A 482 -27.73 21.08 -9.75
C LEU A 482 -28.14 22.54 -9.93
N PHE A 483 -27.68 23.43 -9.04
CA PHE A 483 -27.88 24.87 -9.17
C PHE A 483 -27.34 25.42 -10.50
N LEU A 484 -26.09 25.08 -10.84
CA LEU A 484 -25.46 25.51 -12.09
C LEU A 484 -26.23 24.99 -13.31
N LEU A 485 -26.60 23.71 -13.29
CA LEU A 485 -27.31 23.06 -14.39
C LEU A 485 -28.71 23.65 -14.62
N PHE A 486 -29.47 23.93 -13.56
CA PHE A 486 -30.79 24.58 -13.67
C PHE A 486 -30.67 26.03 -14.15
N THR A 487 -29.62 26.73 -13.74
CA THR A 487 -29.30 28.07 -14.23
C THR A 487 -28.98 28.05 -15.73
N GLU A 488 -28.18 27.10 -16.22
CA GLU A 488 -27.92 26.90 -17.65
C GLU A 488 -29.20 26.58 -18.45
N LYS A 489 -30.07 25.73 -17.88
CA LYS A 489 -31.35 25.35 -18.49
C LYS A 489 -32.43 26.44 -18.38
N LYS A 490 -32.13 27.59 -17.76
CA LYS A 490 -33.06 28.70 -17.50
C LYS A 490 -34.29 28.29 -16.67
N ASP A 491 -34.17 27.24 -15.86
CA ASP A 491 -35.18 26.83 -14.91
C ASP A 491 -34.96 27.58 -13.59
N LYS A 492 -35.56 28.77 -13.51
CA LYS A 492 -35.34 29.68 -12.38
C LYS A 492 -35.89 29.13 -11.07
N GLU A 493 -37.01 28.41 -11.11
CA GLU A 493 -37.64 27.86 -9.91
C GLU A 493 -36.75 26.79 -9.27
N SER A 494 -36.26 25.83 -10.05
CA SER A 494 -35.37 24.77 -9.56
C SER A 494 -34.00 25.31 -9.12
N ALA A 495 -33.48 26.34 -9.82
CA ALA A 495 -32.24 27.00 -9.43
C ALA A 495 -32.39 27.75 -8.09
N ASP A 496 -33.49 28.47 -7.87
CA ASP A 496 -33.74 29.19 -6.61
C ASP A 496 -33.88 28.21 -5.43
N ILE A 497 -34.49 27.03 -5.65
CA ILE A 497 -34.60 25.98 -4.61
C ILE A 497 -33.23 25.39 -4.27
N ALA A 498 -32.40 25.06 -5.28
CA ALA A 498 -31.04 24.55 -5.07
C ALA A 498 -30.18 25.57 -4.30
N LEU A 499 -30.29 26.85 -4.66
CA LEU A 499 -29.61 27.94 -3.99
C LEU A 499 -30.08 28.09 -2.53
N SER A 500 -31.39 27.98 -2.28
CA SER A 500 -31.93 28.00 -0.92
C SER A 500 -31.42 26.82 -0.07
N ALA A 501 -31.24 25.65 -0.67
CA ALA A 501 -30.69 24.49 0.04
C ALA A 501 -29.21 24.71 0.41
N LEU A 502 -28.41 25.27 -0.51
CA LEU A 502 -27.01 25.64 -0.23
C LEU A 502 -26.92 26.70 0.87
N LYS A 503 -27.70 27.78 0.77
CA LYS A 503 -27.74 28.83 1.80
C LYS A 503 -28.17 28.27 3.16
N GLY A 504 -29.14 27.37 3.18
CA GLY A 504 -29.60 26.71 4.40
C GLY A 504 -28.57 25.76 5.02
N ALA A 505 -27.67 25.19 4.22
CA ALA A 505 -26.66 24.24 4.67
C ALA A 505 -25.31 24.93 5.01
N LEU A 506 -24.92 25.95 4.27
CA LEU A 506 -23.59 26.57 4.33
C LEU A 506 -23.60 27.98 4.97
N GLY A 507 -24.77 28.62 5.05
CA GLY A 507 -24.90 30.05 5.36
C GLY A 507 -24.71 30.95 4.13
N GLU A 508 -25.13 32.21 4.24
CA GLU A 508 -25.12 33.16 3.12
C GLU A 508 -23.70 33.46 2.63
N GLU A 509 -22.78 33.77 3.55
CA GLU A 509 -21.40 34.17 3.24
C GLU A 509 -20.63 33.08 2.49
N ARG A 510 -20.64 31.84 3.00
CA ARG A 510 -19.95 30.71 2.37
C ARG A 510 -20.59 30.30 1.03
N THR A 511 -21.91 30.47 0.87
CA THR A 511 -22.57 30.23 -0.42
C THR A 511 -22.12 31.26 -1.45
N GLU A 512 -22.01 32.54 -1.08
CA GLU A 512 -21.50 33.58 -1.97
C GLU A 512 -20.05 33.35 -2.37
N GLU A 513 -19.20 32.88 -1.45
CA GLU A 513 -17.83 32.44 -1.77
C GLU A 513 -17.81 31.27 -2.75
N LEU A 514 -18.66 30.26 -2.55
CA LEU A 514 -18.77 29.09 -3.44
C LEU A 514 -19.18 29.49 -4.86
N LEU A 515 -20.13 30.42 -4.98
CA LEU A 515 -20.60 30.96 -6.27
C LEU A 515 -19.57 31.89 -6.92
N GLY A 516 -18.69 32.52 -6.14
CA GLY A 516 -17.66 33.46 -6.61
C GLY A 516 -16.35 32.81 -7.06
N GLN A 517 -16.13 31.52 -6.78
CA GLN A 517 -14.90 30.82 -7.16
C GLN A 517 -14.87 30.47 -8.66
N SER A 518 -13.80 30.89 -9.35
CA SER A 518 -13.46 30.53 -10.74
C SER A 518 -12.80 29.14 -10.82
N THR A 519 -13.44 28.10 -10.29
CA THR A 519 -12.96 26.71 -10.37
C THR A 519 -13.61 25.96 -11.54
N ASP A 520 -13.00 24.85 -11.96
CA ASP A 520 -13.52 23.98 -13.02
C ASP A 520 -14.87 23.37 -12.61
N THR A 521 -15.97 23.97 -13.05
CA THR A 521 -17.35 23.55 -12.75
C THR A 521 -17.75 22.26 -13.48
N SER A 522 -16.89 21.74 -14.38
CA SER A 522 -17.18 20.58 -15.25
C SER A 522 -17.44 19.28 -14.48
N ALA A 523 -16.85 19.14 -13.28
CA ALA A 523 -17.05 17.97 -12.42
C ALA A 523 -18.42 18.03 -11.70
N ALA A 524 -18.76 19.17 -11.11
CA ALA A 524 -20.05 19.36 -10.41
C ALA A 524 -21.24 19.29 -11.38
N LEU A 525 -21.12 19.93 -12.56
CA LEU A 525 -22.13 19.85 -13.63
C LEU A 525 -22.33 18.42 -14.12
N PHE A 526 -21.25 17.64 -14.24
CA PHE A 526 -21.33 16.24 -14.63
C PHE A 526 -22.06 15.38 -13.60
N GLU A 527 -21.74 15.55 -12.32
CA GLU A 527 -22.39 14.81 -11.22
C GLU A 527 -23.89 15.12 -11.15
N ALA A 528 -24.26 16.39 -11.30
CA ALA A 528 -25.65 16.84 -11.30
C ALA A 528 -26.45 16.35 -12.51
N ASP A 529 -25.87 16.45 -13.71
CA ASP A 529 -26.54 16.01 -14.93
C ASP A 529 -26.70 14.48 -14.94
N PHE A 530 -25.71 13.73 -14.44
CA PHE A 530 -25.80 12.29 -14.21
C PHE A 530 -26.87 11.93 -13.17
N PHE A 531 -26.95 12.65 -12.06
CA PHE A 531 -27.94 12.41 -11.01
C PHE A 531 -29.39 12.60 -11.50
N LEU A 532 -29.62 13.58 -12.37
CA LEU A 532 -30.94 13.76 -13.00
C LEU A 532 -31.21 12.68 -14.04
N GLU A 533 -30.23 12.34 -14.88
CA GLU A 533 -30.38 11.30 -15.92
C GLU A 533 -30.55 9.88 -15.35
N SER A 534 -30.13 9.62 -14.11
CA SER A 534 -30.31 8.31 -13.46
C SER A 534 -31.75 8.03 -13.00
N HIS A 535 -32.65 8.99 -13.13
CA HIS A 535 -34.07 8.87 -12.78
C HIS A 535 -34.91 9.13 -14.04
N ASP A 536 -35.49 8.06 -14.58
CA ASP A 536 -36.13 8.08 -15.91
C ASP A 536 -37.44 8.89 -15.94
N ASP A 537 -38.16 8.96 -14.82
CA ASP A 537 -39.44 9.67 -14.66
C ASP A 537 -39.29 11.06 -14.02
N GLU A 538 -40.05 12.05 -14.49
CA GLU A 538 -39.93 13.44 -14.03
C GLU A 538 -40.41 13.64 -12.58
N ALA A 539 -41.43 12.92 -12.13
CA ALA A 539 -41.87 12.98 -10.73
C ALA A 539 -40.85 12.31 -9.81
N ILE A 540 -40.24 11.20 -10.26
CA ILE A 540 -39.16 10.53 -9.53
C ILE A 540 -37.91 11.42 -9.45
N ARG A 541 -37.55 12.13 -10.54
CA ARG A 541 -36.46 13.12 -10.54
C ARG A 541 -36.68 14.20 -9.49
N ARG A 542 -37.89 14.78 -9.46
CA ARG A 542 -38.23 15.85 -8.51
C ARG A 542 -38.13 15.38 -7.06
N GLU A 543 -38.61 14.17 -6.76
CA GLU A 543 -38.50 13.61 -5.41
C GLU A 543 -37.04 13.30 -5.03
N ALA A 544 -36.26 12.70 -5.94
CA ALA A 544 -34.85 12.41 -5.68
C ALA A 544 -34.02 13.68 -5.44
N VAL A 545 -34.26 14.74 -6.21
CA VAL A 545 -33.63 16.06 -6.01
C VAL A 545 -33.97 16.62 -4.63
N LYS A 546 -35.24 16.51 -4.23
CA LYS A 546 -35.69 16.94 -2.90
C LYS A 546 -35.04 16.15 -1.78
N GLU A 547 -34.91 14.83 -1.92
CA GLU A 547 -34.21 13.97 -0.95
C GLU A 547 -32.74 14.36 -0.79
N VAL A 548 -32.05 14.74 -1.89
CA VAL A 548 -30.67 15.24 -1.83
C VAL A 548 -30.58 16.57 -1.08
N TYR A 549 -31.52 17.49 -1.30
CA TYR A 549 -31.57 18.74 -0.55
C TYR A 549 -31.82 18.51 0.95
N GLU A 550 -32.76 17.63 1.28
CA GLU A 550 -33.05 17.27 2.66
C GLU A 550 -31.86 16.56 3.32
N ALA A 551 -31.15 15.70 2.58
CA ALA A 551 -29.95 15.03 3.05
C ALA A 551 -28.81 16.01 3.34
N LEU A 552 -28.55 16.98 2.45
CA LEU A 552 -27.55 18.02 2.65
C LEU A 552 -27.87 18.86 3.90
N LEU A 553 -29.11 19.32 4.01
CA LEU A 553 -29.57 20.11 5.17
C LEU A 553 -29.50 19.29 6.47
N LYS A 554 -29.83 18.00 6.41
CA LYS A 554 -29.75 17.11 7.58
C LYS A 554 -28.30 16.89 8.00
N GLU A 555 -27.39 16.65 7.06
CA GLU A 555 -25.97 16.43 7.36
C GLU A 555 -25.33 17.70 7.94
N SER A 556 -25.59 18.86 7.33
CA SER A 556 -25.15 20.17 7.86
C SER A 556 -25.71 20.42 9.27
N ARG A 557 -26.99 20.11 9.54
CA ARG A 557 -27.54 20.21 10.90
C ARG A 557 -26.88 19.26 11.89
N HIS A 558 -26.48 18.05 11.48
CA HIS A 558 -25.73 17.12 12.34
C HIS A 558 -24.31 17.63 12.62
N GLU A 559 -23.66 18.25 11.64
CA GLU A 559 -22.37 18.93 11.83
C GLU A 559 -22.50 20.09 12.80
N ARG A 560 -23.47 20.98 12.58
CA ARG A 560 -23.73 22.12 13.48
C ARG A 560 -24.14 21.68 14.89
N TYR A 561 -24.95 20.63 15.02
CA TYR A 561 -25.30 20.06 16.31
C TYR A 561 -24.06 19.57 17.06
N ARG A 562 -23.14 18.87 16.37
CA ARG A 562 -21.87 18.42 16.97
C ARG A 562 -20.99 19.60 17.39
N GLU A 563 -20.92 20.66 16.57
CA GLU A 563 -20.19 21.88 16.91
C GLU A 563 -20.79 22.59 18.13
N VAL A 564 -22.11 22.79 18.18
CA VAL A 564 -22.79 23.45 19.31
C VAL A 564 -22.63 22.63 20.59
N VAL A 565 -22.67 21.30 20.53
CA VAL A 565 -22.35 20.43 21.69
C VAL A 565 -20.91 20.63 22.16
N ALA A 566 -19.95 20.77 21.24
CA ALA A 566 -18.56 21.04 21.59
C ALA A 566 -18.39 22.42 22.23
N LEU A 567 -19.01 23.46 21.64
CA LEU A 567 -18.99 24.83 22.16
C LEU A 567 -19.69 24.97 23.51
N LEU A 568 -20.79 24.24 23.73
CA LEU A 568 -21.50 24.23 25.00
C LEU A 568 -20.60 23.69 26.12
N ARG A 569 -19.87 22.59 25.87
CA ARG A 569 -18.90 22.05 26.83
C ARG A 569 -17.80 23.05 27.19
N VAL A 570 -17.37 23.85 26.22
CA VAL A 570 -16.38 24.93 26.43
C VAL A 570 -16.98 26.07 27.26
N ALA A 571 -18.22 26.49 26.99
CA ALA A 571 -18.90 27.56 27.74
C ALA A 571 -19.21 27.14 29.19
N GLU A 572 -19.61 25.89 29.41
CA GLU A 572 -19.87 25.32 30.75
C GLU A 572 -18.60 25.26 31.60
N THR A 573 -17.47 24.90 30.99
CA THR A 573 -16.16 24.87 31.68
C THR A 573 -15.60 26.27 31.95
N ALA A 574 -15.96 27.26 31.14
CA ALA A 574 -15.61 28.67 31.37
C ALA A 574 -16.54 29.38 32.39
N HIS A 575 -17.58 28.70 32.90
CA HIS A 575 -18.63 29.27 33.74
C HIS A 575 -19.35 30.49 33.14
N ASP A 576 -19.41 30.58 31.80
CA ASP A 576 -20.14 31.65 31.11
C ASP A 576 -21.62 31.27 31.00
N GLY A 577 -22.40 31.68 32.00
CA GLY A 577 -23.83 31.37 32.09
C GLY A 577 -24.66 31.95 30.93
N VAL A 578 -24.25 33.08 30.36
CA VAL A 578 -24.98 33.73 29.25
C VAL A 578 -24.76 32.96 27.96
N GLN A 579 -23.51 32.58 27.67
CA GLN A 579 -23.19 31.79 26.48
C GLN A 579 -23.74 30.37 26.56
N THR A 580 -23.74 29.77 27.76
CA THR A 580 -24.32 28.44 28.01
C THR A 580 -25.82 28.43 27.74
N GLU A 581 -26.57 29.42 28.22
CA GLU A 581 -28.01 29.53 27.99
C GLU A 581 -28.35 29.75 26.50
N ALA A 582 -27.55 30.58 25.80
CA ALA A 582 -27.70 30.81 24.37
C ALA A 582 -27.45 29.53 23.54
N LEU A 583 -26.36 28.79 23.82
CA LEU A 583 -26.01 27.56 23.11
C LEU A 583 -26.98 26.42 23.42
N MET A 584 -27.49 26.32 24.65
CA MET A 584 -28.55 25.35 25.00
C MET A 584 -29.84 25.61 24.22
N LYS A 585 -30.20 26.88 24.03
CA LYS A 585 -31.37 27.25 23.23
C LYS A 585 -31.19 26.88 21.76
N GLU A 586 -30.01 27.12 21.19
CA GLU A 586 -29.65 26.71 19.82
C GLU A 586 -29.65 25.18 19.68
N LEU A 587 -29.06 24.46 20.63
CA LEU A 587 -28.99 23.00 20.65
C LEU A 587 -30.38 22.35 20.67
N ASN A 588 -31.28 22.86 21.53
CA ASN A 588 -32.66 22.38 21.60
C ASN A 588 -33.42 22.65 20.30
N ALA A 589 -33.22 23.82 19.68
CA ALA A 589 -33.85 24.15 18.40
C ALA A 589 -33.33 23.25 17.26
N LEU A 590 -32.05 22.87 17.27
CA LEU A 590 -31.46 21.93 16.31
C LEU A 590 -31.98 20.50 16.53
N ALA A 591 -32.07 20.04 17.78
CA ALA A 591 -32.60 18.71 18.12
C ALA A 591 -34.04 18.51 17.64
N LEU A 592 -34.90 19.52 17.83
CA LEU A 592 -36.30 19.54 17.37
C LEU A 592 -36.47 19.48 15.83
N ARG A 593 -35.41 19.80 15.07
CA ARG A 593 -35.42 19.77 13.59
C ARG A 593 -34.66 18.57 13.01
N LEU A 594 -34.07 17.74 13.87
CA LEU A 594 -33.35 16.52 13.51
C LEU A 594 -34.18 15.25 13.74
N HIS A 595 -35.19 15.35 14.60
CA HIS A 595 -36.24 14.37 14.87
C HIS A 595 -37.56 14.84 14.25
#